data_AF-A0A955Y8D6-F1
#
_entry.id   AF-A0A955Y8D6-F1
#
_cell.length_a   1.000
_cell.length_b   1.000
_cell.length_c   1.000
_cell.angle_alpha   90.00
_cell.angle_beta   90.00
_cell.angle_gamma   90.00
#
_symmetry.space_group_name_H-M   'P 1'
#
loop_
_entity.id
_entity.type
_entity.pdbx_description
1 polymer ?
#
loop_
_entity_poly.entity_id
_entity_poly.type
_entity_poly.pdbx_seq_one_letter_code
_entity_poly.pdbx_strand_id
1 'polypeptide(L)'
;MSDTRYPGRAPWDEVWFLEGVDASGAGFWLRGTIHDGVDPHVGVWAVWDGGEEPVRSWASLPLATVGSRGARLAHPDLELTADRFRGVTPRVRWDLRLEATVTPVPLVPALLERLGVGRTYEPVMPAARVRGTLEVDGATHAIDGSGVLGHLFGGRSRVASWGWCHAHDLAHDPPVVVEVLSARLGRPGRALPALTSVVVHWGDEVTALTSPTDLVRTRAHLGHEGWRVRARHAGVDLAVEIGLGPAAHTTLARYDDPEGQPSWCRNTTHGLLSVRLADGARVRRWRTERALAELAGRVRPDGVVQIPPR
;
A
#
# COMPACT_ATOMS: atom_id res chain seq x y z
N MET A 1 -7.14 13.00 -8.76
CA MET A 1 -7.47 12.46 -7.43
C MET A 1 -8.73 11.62 -7.59
N SER A 2 -8.78 10.42 -7.02
CA SER A 2 -9.99 9.61 -7.05
C SER A 2 -10.99 10.17 -6.03
N ASP A 3 -12.20 10.46 -6.50
CA ASP A 3 -13.30 10.76 -5.59
C ASP A 3 -13.60 9.53 -4.72
N THR A 4 -14.27 9.74 -3.59
CA THR A 4 -14.81 8.61 -2.82
C THR A 4 -15.68 7.73 -3.73
N ARG A 5 -15.44 6.43 -3.66
CA ARG A 5 -16.14 5.37 -4.38
C ARG A 5 -17.23 4.74 -3.52
N TYR A 6 -17.37 5.15 -2.27
CA TYR A 6 -18.34 4.61 -1.32
C TYR A 6 -19.78 4.80 -1.82
N PRO A 7 -20.51 3.71 -2.10
CA PRO A 7 -21.87 3.79 -2.64
C PRO A 7 -22.94 4.07 -1.58
N GLY A 8 -22.57 4.34 -0.32
CA GLY A 8 -23.53 4.54 0.78
C GLY A 8 -24.26 3.27 1.21
N ARG A 9 -23.69 2.08 0.95
CA ARG A 9 -24.28 0.79 1.32
C ARG A 9 -23.23 -0.29 1.58
N ALA A 10 -23.49 -1.11 2.59
CA ALA A 10 -22.72 -2.30 2.92
C ALA A 10 -22.99 -3.47 1.95
N PRO A 11 -22.08 -4.46 1.86
CA PRO A 11 -20.71 -4.43 2.36
C PRO A 11 -19.81 -3.52 1.51
N TRP A 12 -19.02 -2.65 2.15
CA TRP A 12 -18.04 -1.81 1.47
C TRP A 12 -16.85 -1.48 2.36
N ASP A 13 -15.67 -1.50 1.75
CA ASP A 13 -14.46 -0.90 2.31
C ASP A 13 -13.88 0.09 1.30
N GLU A 14 -13.46 1.23 1.81
CA GLU A 14 -12.68 2.21 1.06
C GLU A 14 -11.55 2.74 1.94
N VAL A 15 -10.34 2.77 1.40
CA VAL A 15 -9.10 2.98 2.13
C VAL A 15 -8.24 3.95 1.35
N TRP A 16 -7.81 5.01 2.01
CA TRP A 16 -6.67 5.81 1.55
C TRP A 16 -5.51 5.57 2.48
N PHE A 17 -4.33 5.34 1.92
CA PHE A 17 -3.12 5.16 2.70
C PHE A 17 -1.97 5.95 2.07
N LEU A 18 -1.16 6.54 2.93
CA LEU A 18 0.10 7.17 2.60
C LEU A 18 1.20 6.42 3.34
N GLU A 19 2.11 5.83 2.57
CA GLU A 19 3.32 5.20 3.10
C GLU A 19 4.54 5.91 2.55
N GLY A 20 5.55 6.12 3.38
CA GLY A 20 6.72 6.86 2.94
C GLY A 20 7.86 6.84 3.94
N VAL A 21 8.93 7.50 3.54
CA VAL A 21 10.18 7.64 4.29
C VAL A 21 10.60 9.10 4.26
N ASP A 22 10.92 9.65 5.42
CA ASP A 22 11.48 10.99 5.58
C ASP A 22 12.97 11.04 5.15
N ALA A 23 13.50 12.23 4.87
CA ALA A 23 14.92 12.41 4.59
C ALA A 23 15.85 11.89 5.72
N SER A 24 15.38 11.93 6.98
CA SER A 24 16.10 11.33 8.12
C SER A 24 16.20 9.80 8.05
N GLY A 25 15.38 9.15 7.22
CA GLY A 25 15.24 7.71 7.13
C GLY A 25 14.08 7.14 7.94
N ALA A 26 13.38 7.96 8.73
CA ALA A 26 12.20 7.52 9.47
C ALA A 26 11.04 7.15 8.54
N GLY A 27 10.36 6.05 8.81
CA GLY A 27 9.20 5.58 8.06
C GLY A 27 7.87 6.07 8.64
N PHE A 28 6.87 6.26 7.78
CA PHE A 28 5.50 6.49 8.21
C PHE A 28 4.50 5.70 7.37
N TRP A 29 3.42 5.26 8.04
CA TRP A 29 2.26 4.66 7.41
C TRP A 29 0.99 5.24 8.03
N LEU A 30 0.27 6.01 7.22
CA LEU A 30 -0.90 6.78 7.63
C LEU A 30 -2.10 6.30 6.81
N ARG A 31 -3.24 6.05 7.44
CA ARG A 31 -4.37 5.41 6.77
C ARG A 31 -5.70 5.93 7.27
N GLY A 32 -6.61 6.21 6.33
CA GLY A 32 -8.02 6.50 6.55
C GLY A 32 -8.87 5.41 5.89
N THR A 33 -9.82 4.83 6.61
CA THR A 33 -10.67 3.73 6.11
C THR A 33 -12.13 4.01 6.38
N ILE A 34 -12.95 4.07 5.35
CA ILE A 34 -14.40 3.89 5.47
C ILE A 34 -14.67 2.39 5.48
N HIS A 35 -15.22 1.89 6.58
CA HIS A 35 -15.63 0.50 6.72
C HIS A 35 -17.13 0.44 6.95
N ASP A 36 -17.88 -0.13 6.01
CA ASP A 36 -19.32 -0.32 6.08
C ASP A 36 -19.63 -1.81 5.96
N GLY A 37 -19.58 -2.49 7.12
CA GLY A 37 -19.64 -3.94 7.25
C GLY A 37 -20.33 -4.37 8.54
N VAL A 38 -19.83 -5.45 9.18
CA VAL A 38 -20.36 -5.95 10.46
C VAL A 38 -20.29 -4.90 11.58
N ASP A 39 -19.25 -4.06 11.57
CA ASP A 39 -19.02 -3.01 12.56
C ASP A 39 -18.68 -1.68 11.85
N PRO A 40 -19.69 -0.91 11.38
CA PRO A 40 -19.48 0.25 10.53
C PRO A 40 -18.79 1.42 11.27
N HIS A 41 -17.66 1.89 10.73
CA HIS A 41 -16.87 2.99 11.31
C HIS A 41 -15.94 3.61 10.26
N VAL A 42 -15.32 4.73 10.63
CA VAL A 42 -14.13 5.25 9.97
C VAL A 42 -12.92 4.95 10.84
N GLY A 43 -11.99 4.14 10.32
CA GLY A 43 -10.74 3.82 10.98
C GLY A 43 -9.63 4.80 10.58
N VAL A 44 -8.93 5.36 11.56
CA VAL A 44 -7.78 6.25 11.37
C VAL A 44 -6.55 5.62 12.01
N TRP A 45 -5.51 5.37 11.22
CA TRP A 45 -4.34 4.63 11.66
C TRP A 45 -3.08 5.43 11.39
N ALA A 46 -2.12 5.32 12.29
CA ALA A 46 -0.80 5.90 12.14
C ALA A 46 0.26 4.95 12.68
N VAL A 47 1.32 4.76 11.91
CA VAL A 47 2.56 4.15 12.33
C VAL A 47 3.70 5.11 12.01
N TRP A 48 4.58 5.32 12.98
CA TRP A 48 5.82 6.06 12.83
C TRP A 48 6.99 5.16 13.26
N ASP A 49 7.94 4.93 12.36
CA ASP A 49 9.17 4.19 12.63
C ASP A 49 10.36 5.15 12.58
N GLY A 50 10.77 5.64 13.76
CA GLY A 50 11.91 6.56 13.89
C GLY A 50 13.27 5.86 14.02
N GLY A 51 13.33 4.51 13.91
CA GLY A 51 14.56 3.73 14.09
C GLY A 51 14.75 3.10 15.48
N GLU A 52 13.85 3.35 16.43
CA GLU A 52 13.76 2.63 17.71
C GLU A 52 12.56 1.66 17.70
N GLU A 53 11.66 1.76 18.67
CA GLU A 53 10.38 1.05 18.66
C GLU A 53 9.34 1.86 17.85
N PRO A 54 8.67 1.27 16.84
CA PRO A 54 7.67 2.01 16.08
C PRO A 54 6.46 2.42 16.94
N VAL A 55 6.08 3.69 16.85
CA VAL A 55 4.86 4.20 17.48
C VAL A 55 3.67 3.80 16.61
N ARG A 56 2.66 3.20 17.23
CA ARG A 56 1.44 2.71 16.56
C ARG A 56 0.23 3.31 17.24
N SER A 57 -0.66 3.90 16.46
CA SER A 57 -1.84 4.58 16.97
C SER A 57 -3.06 4.36 16.08
N TRP A 58 -4.22 4.35 16.72
CA TRP A 58 -5.49 4.08 16.08
C TRP A 58 -6.59 4.95 16.71
N ALA A 59 -7.52 5.39 15.88
CA ALA A 59 -8.78 5.99 16.29
C ALA A 59 -9.94 5.44 15.46
N SER A 60 -11.12 5.41 16.08
CA SER A 60 -12.39 5.12 15.40
C SER A 60 -13.29 6.34 15.43
N LEU A 61 -13.91 6.63 14.31
CA LEU A 61 -14.91 7.68 14.19
C LEU A 61 -16.23 7.05 13.69
N PRO A 62 -17.40 7.57 14.09
CA PRO A 62 -18.67 7.02 13.61
C PRO A 62 -18.82 7.18 12.09
N LEU A 63 -19.28 6.16 11.37
CA LEU A 63 -19.46 6.23 9.90
C LEU A 63 -20.36 7.38 9.44
N ALA A 64 -21.35 7.74 10.27
CA ALA A 64 -22.29 8.84 10.00
C ALA A 64 -21.62 10.21 9.80
N THR A 65 -20.35 10.37 10.19
CA THR A 65 -19.61 11.62 10.04
C THR A 65 -18.99 11.81 8.64
N VAL A 66 -19.04 10.79 7.78
CA VAL A 66 -18.58 10.89 6.39
C VAL A 66 -19.72 11.45 5.52
N GLY A 67 -19.53 12.68 5.02
CA GLY A 67 -20.44 13.25 4.02
C GLY A 67 -20.39 12.44 2.72
N SER A 68 -21.54 11.90 2.28
CA SER A 68 -21.67 11.10 1.05
C SER A 68 -21.67 11.92 -0.24
N ARG A 69 -21.22 13.17 -0.22
CA ARG A 69 -21.25 14.06 -1.39
C ARG A 69 -19.87 14.67 -1.68
N GLY A 70 -19.19 14.04 -2.63
CA GLY A 70 -18.07 14.64 -3.39
C GLY A 70 -16.69 14.39 -2.80
N ALA A 71 -15.81 13.81 -3.63
CA ALA A 71 -14.34 13.91 -3.69
C ALA A 71 -13.44 13.81 -2.44
N ARG A 72 -13.95 13.86 -1.22
CA ARG A 72 -13.14 14.14 -0.03
C ARG A 72 -13.60 13.30 1.14
N LEU A 73 -12.67 12.56 1.73
CA LEU A 73 -12.82 12.12 3.11
C LEU A 73 -12.57 13.35 3.97
N ALA A 74 -13.62 13.93 4.53
CA ALA A 74 -13.55 15.15 5.32
C ALA A 74 -14.22 14.95 6.68
N HIS A 75 -13.39 14.81 7.70
CA HIS A 75 -13.71 14.80 9.12
C HIS A 75 -12.76 15.78 9.81
N PRO A 76 -13.15 16.46 10.92
CA PRO A 76 -12.23 17.32 11.68
C PRO A 76 -10.89 16.64 12.03
N ASP A 77 -10.94 15.33 12.23
CA ASP A 77 -9.81 14.48 12.61
C ASP A 77 -9.19 13.69 11.45
N LEU A 78 -9.73 13.81 10.23
CA LEU A 78 -9.23 13.11 9.04
C LEU A 78 -9.67 13.83 7.77
N GLU A 79 -8.72 14.42 7.05
CA GLU A 79 -8.99 15.11 5.80
C GLU A 79 -8.03 14.62 4.72
N LEU A 80 -8.58 14.20 3.58
CA LEU A 80 -7.81 13.95 2.37
C LEU A 80 -8.35 14.82 1.23
N THR A 81 -7.43 15.55 0.60
CA THR A 81 -7.65 16.37 -0.59
C THR A 81 -6.60 16.03 -1.66
N ALA A 82 -6.62 16.76 -2.78
CA ALA A 82 -5.80 16.43 -3.96
C ALA A 82 -4.30 16.45 -3.68
N ASP A 83 -3.88 17.30 -2.76
CA ASP A 83 -2.48 17.61 -2.47
C ASP A 83 -2.20 17.64 -0.96
N ARG A 84 -3.17 17.25 -0.12
CA ARG A 84 -3.00 17.30 1.35
C ARG A 84 -3.66 16.13 2.03
N PHE A 85 -2.95 15.55 2.99
CA PHE A 85 -3.44 14.53 3.90
C PHE A 85 -3.21 14.97 5.34
N ARG A 86 -4.30 15.06 6.11
CA ARG A 86 -4.29 15.44 7.52
C ARG A 86 -5.05 14.40 8.32
N GLY A 87 -4.60 14.14 9.54
CA GLY A 87 -5.35 13.32 10.46
C GLY A 87 -4.80 13.34 11.88
N VAL A 88 -5.54 12.71 12.78
CA VAL A 88 -5.18 12.57 14.18
C VAL A 88 -5.63 11.23 14.74
N THR A 89 -4.79 10.72 15.63
CA THR A 89 -4.98 9.56 16.50
C THR A 89 -4.48 9.95 17.89
N PRO A 90 -4.73 9.16 18.95
CA PRO A 90 -4.33 9.54 20.31
C PRO A 90 -2.84 9.86 20.49
N ARG A 91 -1.97 9.24 19.68
CA ARG A 91 -0.50 9.41 19.79
C ARG A 91 0.12 10.13 18.60
N VAL A 92 -0.57 10.20 17.47
CA VAL A 92 0.00 10.73 16.22
C VAL A 92 -0.96 11.71 15.56
N ARG A 93 -0.46 12.89 15.21
CA ARG A 93 -1.15 13.90 14.39
C ARG A 93 -0.29 14.22 13.18
N TRP A 94 -0.90 14.41 12.02
CA TRP A 94 -0.17 14.79 10.81
C TRP A 94 -0.89 15.83 9.99
N ASP A 95 -0.11 16.60 9.26
CA ASP A 95 -0.56 17.58 8.28
C ASP A 95 0.49 17.64 7.16
N LEU A 96 0.21 16.95 6.06
CA LEU A 96 1.18 16.67 5.01
C LEU A 96 0.65 17.16 3.67
N ARG A 97 1.53 17.75 2.87
CA ARG A 97 1.31 18.09 1.47
C ARG A 97 2.00 17.08 0.57
N LEU A 98 1.35 16.77 -0.55
CA LEU A 98 1.74 15.73 -1.50
C LEU A 98 1.87 16.34 -2.89
N GLU A 99 3.00 16.10 -3.54
CA GLU A 99 3.24 16.50 -4.93
C GLU A 99 3.65 15.26 -5.73
N ALA A 100 2.81 14.85 -6.68
CA ALA A 100 3.09 13.70 -7.54
C ALA A 100 4.28 13.99 -8.46
N THR A 101 5.23 13.05 -8.53
CA THR A 101 6.44 13.17 -9.37
C THR A 101 6.43 12.21 -10.56
N VAL A 102 5.49 11.27 -10.62
CA VAL A 102 5.32 10.34 -11.74
C VAL A 102 3.84 10.15 -12.08
N THR A 103 3.56 9.79 -13.33
CA THR A 103 2.21 9.44 -13.77
C THR A 103 1.84 8.04 -13.29
N PRO A 104 0.67 7.84 -12.67
CA PRO A 104 0.23 6.53 -12.22
C PRO A 104 -0.11 5.57 -13.35
N VAL A 105 0.23 4.29 -13.15
CA VAL A 105 -0.16 3.19 -14.03
C VAL A 105 -1.06 2.23 -13.24
N PRO A 106 -2.30 1.97 -13.70
CA PRO A 106 -3.19 1.06 -13.00
C PRO A 106 -2.60 -0.36 -12.86
N LEU A 107 -2.53 -0.87 -11.64
CA LEU A 107 -2.08 -2.24 -11.34
C LEU A 107 -3.18 -3.29 -11.51
N VAL A 108 -4.45 -2.88 -11.45
CA VAL A 108 -5.61 -3.75 -11.58
C VAL A 108 -6.31 -3.45 -12.91
N PRO A 109 -6.40 -4.42 -13.85
CA PRO A 109 -7.15 -4.21 -15.08
C PRO A 109 -8.62 -3.92 -14.81
N ALA A 110 -9.21 -2.97 -15.55
CA ALA A 110 -10.63 -2.59 -15.45
C ALA A 110 -11.62 -3.77 -15.60
N LEU A 111 -11.20 -4.86 -16.25
CA LEU A 111 -12.01 -6.09 -16.30
C LEU A 111 -12.13 -6.75 -14.91
N LEU A 112 -11.03 -6.86 -14.16
CA LEU A 112 -11.05 -7.48 -12.83
C LEU A 112 -11.77 -6.61 -11.79
N GLU A 113 -11.62 -5.29 -11.90
CA GLU A 113 -12.41 -4.32 -11.13
C GLU A 113 -13.91 -4.55 -11.37
N ARG A 114 -14.35 -4.58 -12.63
CA ARG A 114 -15.77 -4.81 -12.98
C ARG A 114 -16.30 -6.16 -12.50
N LEU A 115 -15.44 -7.18 -12.44
CA LEU A 115 -15.82 -8.51 -11.96
C LEU A 115 -15.88 -8.61 -10.42
N GLY A 116 -15.44 -7.58 -9.68
CA GLY A 116 -15.52 -7.55 -8.22
C GLY A 116 -14.79 -8.73 -7.57
N VAL A 117 -13.62 -9.08 -8.10
CA VAL A 117 -12.86 -10.27 -7.65
C VAL A 117 -12.19 -10.02 -6.29
N GLY A 118 -11.86 -8.76 -6.01
CA GLY A 118 -11.32 -8.27 -4.75
C GLY A 118 -11.52 -6.75 -4.65
N ARG A 119 -10.91 -6.13 -3.65
CA ARG A 119 -10.76 -4.67 -3.65
C ARG A 119 -9.87 -4.26 -4.81
N THR A 120 -10.22 -3.16 -5.44
CA THR A 120 -9.43 -2.52 -6.47
C THR A 120 -8.39 -1.63 -5.80
N TYR A 121 -7.14 -1.73 -6.22
CA TYR A 121 -6.07 -0.80 -5.83
C TYR A 121 -5.81 0.18 -6.96
N GLU A 122 -5.82 1.46 -6.63
CA GLU A 122 -5.49 2.59 -7.49
C GLU A 122 -4.26 3.31 -6.90
N PRO A 123 -3.11 3.31 -7.60
CA PRO A 123 -1.93 4.05 -7.17
C PRO A 123 -2.12 5.54 -7.48
N VAL A 124 -2.73 6.30 -6.58
CA VAL A 124 -3.12 7.71 -6.83
C VAL A 124 -1.88 8.59 -7.09
N MET A 125 -0.84 8.43 -6.27
CA MET A 125 0.47 9.05 -6.47
C MET A 125 1.55 8.00 -6.20
N PRO A 126 2.07 7.30 -7.24
CA PRO A 126 3.04 6.23 -7.05
C PRO A 126 4.31 6.76 -6.41
N ALA A 127 4.82 7.89 -6.90
CA ALA A 127 5.89 8.61 -6.24
C ALA A 127 5.39 10.04 -5.97
N ALA A 128 5.43 10.43 -4.70
CA ALA A 128 5.08 11.75 -4.24
C ALA A 128 6.22 12.31 -3.40
N ARG A 129 6.50 13.60 -3.56
CA ARG A 129 7.22 14.36 -2.53
C ARG A 129 6.24 14.69 -1.41
N VAL A 130 6.67 14.42 -0.18
CA VAL A 130 5.85 14.60 1.03
C VAL A 130 6.49 15.66 1.90
N ARG A 131 5.74 16.73 2.22
CA ARG A 131 6.23 17.80 3.10
C ARG A 131 5.20 18.17 4.16
N GLY A 132 5.64 18.49 5.37
CA GLY A 132 4.75 18.99 6.40
C GLY A 132 5.21 18.63 7.80
N THR A 133 4.26 18.30 8.67
CA THR A 133 4.54 17.99 10.07
C THR A 133 3.85 16.70 10.50
N LEU A 134 4.56 15.93 11.32
CA LEU A 134 4.04 14.75 12.00
C LEU A 134 4.41 14.88 13.48
N GLU A 135 3.41 14.92 14.35
CA GLU A 135 3.57 14.98 15.81
C GLU A 135 3.37 13.58 16.38
N VAL A 136 4.36 13.07 17.11
CA VAL A 136 4.38 11.72 17.71
C VAL A 136 4.61 11.86 19.20
N ASP A 137 3.67 11.41 20.02
CA ASP A 137 3.73 11.49 21.48
C ASP A 137 4.10 12.91 22.00
N GLY A 138 3.61 13.94 21.32
CA GLY A 138 3.85 15.35 21.63
C GLY A 138 5.14 15.94 21.02
N ALA A 139 6.01 15.13 20.40
CA ALA A 139 7.18 15.61 19.68
C ALA A 139 6.84 15.90 18.22
N THR A 140 7.15 17.11 17.73
CA THR A 140 6.91 17.48 16.33
C THR A 140 8.12 17.17 15.45
N HIS A 141 7.88 16.45 14.36
CA HIS A 141 8.83 16.13 13.32
C HIS A 141 8.47 16.89 12.04
N ALA A 142 9.42 17.62 11.48
CA ALA A 142 9.29 18.17 10.13
C ALA A 142 9.55 17.06 9.12
N ILE A 143 8.64 16.91 8.16
CA ILE A 143 8.75 15.92 7.07
C ILE A 143 9.19 16.66 5.80
N ASP A 144 10.25 16.18 5.17
CA ASP A 144 10.60 16.45 3.77
C ASP A 144 11.14 15.15 3.18
N GLY A 145 10.20 14.30 2.79
CA GLY A 145 10.48 12.95 2.36
C GLY A 145 9.73 12.60 1.09
N SER A 146 9.52 11.30 0.92
CA SER A 146 8.89 10.76 -0.25
C SER A 146 8.00 9.58 0.11
N GLY A 147 6.97 9.34 -0.69
CA GLY A 147 5.97 8.34 -0.37
C GLY A 147 5.07 7.99 -1.54
N VAL A 148 4.12 7.09 -1.26
CA VAL A 148 3.08 6.63 -2.18
C VAL A 148 1.72 6.87 -1.54
N LEU A 149 0.84 7.54 -2.29
CA LEU A 149 -0.57 7.65 -1.93
C LEU A 149 -1.35 6.59 -2.72
N GLY A 150 -1.92 5.63 -2.00
CA GLY A 150 -2.75 4.58 -2.58
C GLY A 150 -4.20 4.68 -2.15
N HIS A 151 -5.08 4.16 -3.01
CA HIS A 151 -6.51 4.07 -2.76
C HIS A 151 -6.99 2.65 -3.02
N LEU A 152 -7.59 2.01 -2.02
CA LEU A 152 -8.27 0.72 -2.19
C LEU A 152 -9.76 0.88 -1.98
N PHE A 153 -10.57 0.24 -2.82
CA PHE A 153 -12.02 0.24 -2.62
C PHE A 153 -12.67 -1.04 -3.11
N GLY A 154 -13.79 -1.40 -2.50
CA GLY A 154 -14.63 -2.49 -2.96
C GLY A 154 -15.45 -3.12 -1.84
N GLY A 155 -16.44 -3.91 -2.22
CA GLY A 155 -17.25 -4.66 -1.27
C GLY A 155 -16.57 -5.95 -0.82
N ARG A 156 -17.05 -7.07 -1.37
CA ARG A 156 -16.55 -8.41 -1.03
C ARG A 156 -15.15 -8.66 -1.60
N SER A 157 -14.32 -9.37 -0.84
CA SER A 157 -12.99 -9.78 -1.28
C SER A 157 -12.84 -11.30 -1.29
N ARG A 158 -12.48 -11.86 -2.46
CA ARG A 158 -12.08 -13.28 -2.57
C ARG A 158 -10.59 -13.49 -2.40
N VAL A 159 -9.86 -12.48 -1.91
CA VAL A 159 -8.42 -12.55 -1.71
C VAL A 159 -8.14 -13.37 -0.44
N ALA A 160 -7.29 -14.38 -0.58
CA ALA A 160 -6.81 -15.23 0.52
C ALA A 160 -5.49 -14.72 1.11
N SER A 161 -4.63 -14.14 0.26
CA SER A 161 -3.39 -13.48 0.64
C SER A 161 -2.94 -12.52 -0.45
N TRP A 162 -2.16 -11.51 -0.06
CA TRP A 162 -1.53 -10.58 -0.99
C TRP A 162 -0.13 -10.21 -0.53
N GLY A 163 0.68 -9.78 -1.50
CA GLY A 163 1.90 -9.01 -1.27
C GLY A 163 1.82 -7.74 -2.09
N TRP A 164 2.15 -6.61 -1.48
CA TRP A 164 2.26 -5.32 -2.16
C TRP A 164 3.61 -4.71 -1.83
N CYS A 165 4.34 -4.23 -2.82
CA CYS A 165 5.61 -3.55 -2.62
C CYS A 165 5.65 -2.30 -3.49
N HIS A 166 6.17 -1.24 -2.89
CA HIS A 166 6.47 0.01 -3.55
C HIS A 166 7.88 0.44 -3.18
N ALA A 167 8.64 0.93 -4.14
CA ALA A 167 9.85 1.67 -3.85
C ALA A 167 10.09 2.72 -4.93
N HIS A 168 10.70 3.82 -4.53
CA HIS A 168 11.22 4.81 -5.46
C HIS A 168 12.55 5.37 -4.98
N ASP A 169 13.37 5.77 -5.93
CA ASP A 169 14.58 6.55 -5.71
C ASP A 169 14.64 7.63 -6.79
N LEU A 170 14.23 8.83 -6.40
CA LEU A 170 14.20 10.00 -7.27
C LEU A 170 15.59 10.63 -7.46
N ALA A 171 16.57 10.23 -6.65
CA ALA A 171 17.95 10.69 -6.75
C ALA A 171 18.82 9.77 -7.62
N HIS A 172 18.38 8.53 -7.88
CA HIS A 172 19.00 7.65 -8.87
C HIS A 172 18.99 8.30 -10.26
N ASP A 173 20.05 8.09 -11.04
CA ASP A 173 20.14 8.57 -12.43
C ASP A 173 20.16 7.37 -13.40
N PRO A 174 19.06 7.10 -14.15
CA PRO A 174 17.80 7.83 -14.15
C PRO A 174 16.86 7.39 -12.99
N PRO A 175 15.91 8.23 -12.52
CA PRO A 175 15.04 7.91 -11.39
C PRO A 175 14.32 6.57 -11.52
N VAL A 176 14.14 5.84 -10.42
CA VAL A 176 13.49 4.51 -10.45
C VAL A 176 12.25 4.50 -9.57
N VAL A 177 11.14 3.97 -10.07
CA VAL A 177 9.92 3.69 -9.29
C VAL A 177 9.45 2.28 -9.63
N VAL A 178 9.14 1.49 -8.61
CA VAL A 178 8.71 0.11 -8.75
C VAL A 178 7.46 -0.12 -7.91
N GLU A 179 6.43 -0.68 -8.55
CA GLU A 179 5.23 -1.18 -7.87
C GLU A 179 5.00 -2.63 -8.23
N VAL A 180 4.72 -3.45 -7.21
CA VAL A 180 4.42 -4.88 -7.35
C VAL A 180 3.19 -5.20 -6.53
N LEU A 181 2.18 -5.79 -7.16
CA LEU A 181 1.00 -6.29 -6.49
C LEU A 181 0.76 -7.74 -6.87
N SER A 182 0.78 -8.64 -5.89
CA SER A 182 0.48 -10.05 -6.07
C SER A 182 -0.68 -10.45 -5.18
N ALA A 183 -1.77 -10.97 -5.75
CA ALA A 183 -2.94 -11.41 -4.99
C ALA A 183 -3.29 -12.87 -5.30
N ARG A 184 -3.48 -13.68 -4.26
CA ARG A 184 -4.01 -15.04 -4.37
C ARG A 184 -5.50 -15.04 -4.09
N LEU A 185 -6.27 -15.54 -5.05
CA LEU A 185 -7.71 -15.68 -4.93
C LEU A 185 -8.08 -17.04 -4.37
N GLY A 186 -9.18 -17.11 -3.62
CA GLY A 186 -9.77 -18.35 -3.15
C GLY A 186 -9.83 -18.45 -1.63
N ARG A 187 -9.71 -19.67 -1.12
CA ARG A 187 -9.73 -19.97 0.32
C ARG A 187 -8.38 -20.56 0.76
N PRO A 188 -8.01 -20.46 2.05
CA PRO A 188 -6.83 -21.15 2.56
C PRO A 188 -6.81 -22.63 2.13
N GLY A 189 -5.67 -23.12 1.64
CA GLY A 189 -5.50 -24.51 1.15
C GLY A 189 -6.05 -24.81 -0.25
N ARG A 190 -6.81 -23.90 -0.88
CA ARG A 190 -7.33 -24.04 -2.27
C ARG A 190 -7.17 -22.76 -3.09
N ALA A 191 -6.13 -21.97 -2.78
CA ALA A 191 -5.89 -20.70 -3.46
C ALA A 191 -5.34 -20.93 -4.87
N LEU A 192 -5.79 -20.10 -5.81
CA LEU A 192 -5.22 -20.04 -7.15
C LEU A 192 -3.78 -19.52 -7.10
N PRO A 193 -2.96 -19.78 -8.14
CA PRO A 193 -1.72 -19.04 -8.34
C PRO A 193 -1.96 -17.53 -8.24
N ALA A 194 -0.96 -16.81 -7.73
CA ALA A 194 -1.08 -15.36 -7.55
C ALA A 194 -1.24 -14.66 -8.91
N LEU A 195 -2.23 -13.77 -9.00
CA LEU A 195 -2.32 -12.79 -10.07
C LEU A 195 -1.36 -11.65 -9.73
N THR A 196 -0.45 -11.32 -10.62
CA THR A 196 0.63 -10.37 -10.31
C THR A 196 0.81 -9.30 -11.36
N SER A 197 0.71 -8.05 -10.94
CA SER A 197 1.10 -6.89 -11.73
C SER A 197 2.43 -6.31 -11.25
N VAL A 198 3.19 -5.78 -12.20
CA VAL A 198 4.43 -5.05 -11.94
C VAL A 198 4.50 -3.81 -12.81
N VAL A 199 4.86 -2.68 -12.23
CA VAL A 199 5.19 -1.45 -12.95
C VAL A 199 6.60 -1.03 -12.55
N VAL A 200 7.44 -0.72 -13.53
CA VAL A 200 8.79 -0.17 -13.32
C VAL A 200 8.92 1.09 -14.17
N HIS A 201 9.07 2.23 -13.52
CA HIS A 201 9.57 3.46 -14.14
C HIS A 201 11.08 3.48 -14.00
N TRP A 202 11.78 3.78 -15.10
CA TRP A 202 13.23 3.90 -15.13
C TRP A 202 13.58 5.13 -15.98
N GLY A 203 13.62 6.30 -15.34
CA GLY A 203 13.51 7.58 -16.01
C GLY A 203 12.13 7.73 -16.66
N ASP A 204 12.12 8.13 -17.93
CA ASP A 204 10.90 8.27 -18.72
C ASP A 204 10.39 6.93 -19.30
N GLU A 205 11.19 5.86 -19.20
CA GLU A 205 10.76 4.54 -19.69
C GLU A 205 9.87 3.84 -18.66
N VAL A 206 8.72 3.32 -19.12
CA VAL A 206 7.78 2.58 -18.26
C VAL A 206 7.62 1.15 -18.78
N THR A 207 7.93 0.18 -17.93
CA THR A 207 7.59 -1.23 -18.15
C THR A 207 6.38 -1.57 -17.28
N ALA A 208 5.23 -1.84 -17.92
CA ALA A 208 4.00 -2.19 -17.23
C ALA A 208 3.52 -3.60 -17.63
N LEU A 209 3.50 -4.51 -16.66
CA LEU A 209 2.96 -5.85 -16.75
C LEU A 209 1.61 -5.90 -16.01
N THR A 210 0.61 -5.21 -16.54
CA THR A 210 -0.67 -4.94 -15.85
C THR A 210 -1.89 -5.41 -16.62
N SER A 211 -1.74 -5.98 -17.82
CA SER A 211 -2.85 -6.53 -18.59
C SER A 211 -3.36 -7.85 -17.97
N PRO A 212 -4.60 -8.29 -18.27
CA PRO A 212 -5.11 -9.57 -17.77
C PRO A 212 -4.20 -10.76 -18.09
N THR A 213 -3.54 -10.75 -19.26
CA THR A 213 -2.57 -11.78 -19.63
C THR A 213 -1.29 -11.71 -18.81
N ASP A 214 -0.84 -10.49 -18.48
CA ASP A 214 0.35 -10.29 -17.66
C ASP A 214 0.13 -10.79 -16.26
N LEU A 215 -1.05 -10.51 -15.68
CA LEU A 215 -1.42 -10.96 -14.34
C LEU A 215 -1.27 -12.48 -14.16
N VAL A 216 -1.59 -13.25 -15.20
CA VAL A 216 -1.50 -14.72 -15.17
C VAL A 216 -0.10 -15.23 -15.52
N ARG A 217 0.61 -14.56 -16.42
CA ARG A 217 1.94 -14.98 -16.92
C ARG A 217 3.08 -14.55 -16.00
N THR A 218 2.90 -13.48 -15.23
CA THR A 218 3.83 -13.03 -14.20
C THR A 218 3.67 -13.89 -12.95
N ARG A 219 4.67 -14.71 -12.67
CA ARG A 219 4.63 -15.70 -11.58
C ARG A 219 5.16 -15.08 -10.30
N ALA A 220 4.38 -15.19 -9.22
CA ALA A 220 4.81 -14.79 -7.89
C ALA A 220 4.78 -15.96 -6.88
N HIS A 221 5.81 -16.00 -6.02
CA HIS A 221 5.94 -16.95 -4.93
C HIS A 221 5.98 -16.21 -3.60
N LEU A 222 4.81 -16.08 -2.96
CA LEU A 222 4.66 -15.48 -1.64
C LEU A 222 5.12 -16.48 -0.57
N GLY A 223 6.18 -16.12 0.15
CA GLY A 223 6.74 -16.85 1.30
C GLY A 223 6.38 -16.17 2.62
N HIS A 224 7.11 -16.51 3.69
CA HIS A 224 6.90 -15.89 5.00
C HIS A 224 7.63 -14.56 5.15
N GLU A 225 8.87 -14.41 4.72
CA GLU A 225 9.67 -13.20 4.97
C GLU A 225 9.69 -12.23 3.78
N GLY A 226 8.99 -12.59 2.71
CA GLY A 226 9.07 -11.89 1.44
C GLY A 226 8.48 -12.70 0.31
N TRP A 227 8.64 -12.22 -0.92
CA TRP A 227 8.20 -12.90 -2.11
C TRP A 227 9.07 -12.59 -3.31
N ARG A 228 8.97 -13.45 -4.32
CA ARG A 228 9.70 -13.31 -5.58
C ARG A 228 8.73 -13.27 -6.74
N VAL A 229 9.02 -12.42 -7.71
CA VAL A 229 8.25 -12.29 -8.95
C VAL A 229 9.16 -12.54 -10.14
N ARG A 230 8.66 -13.29 -11.13
CA ARG A 230 9.32 -13.52 -12.41
C ARG A 230 8.35 -13.36 -13.57
N ALA A 231 8.79 -12.68 -14.62
CA ALA A 231 8.10 -12.62 -15.89
C ALA A 231 9.11 -12.81 -17.02
N ARG A 232 8.77 -13.66 -18.00
CA ARG A 232 9.53 -13.81 -19.25
C ARG A 232 8.55 -13.85 -20.42
N HIS A 233 7.98 -12.69 -20.74
CA HIS A 233 6.99 -12.51 -21.79
C HIS A 233 6.93 -11.03 -22.20
N ALA A 234 6.24 -10.72 -23.30
CA ALA A 234 6.14 -9.35 -23.83
C ALA A 234 7.51 -8.68 -24.12
N GLY A 235 8.51 -9.46 -24.55
CA GLY A 235 9.87 -8.95 -24.81
C GLY A 235 10.70 -8.66 -23.55
N VAL A 236 10.11 -8.86 -22.36
CA VAL A 236 10.70 -8.56 -21.06
C VAL A 236 11.12 -9.84 -20.33
N ASP A 237 12.28 -9.80 -19.71
CA ASP A 237 12.74 -10.77 -18.69
C ASP A 237 12.99 -10.02 -17.37
N LEU A 238 12.02 -10.14 -16.47
CA LEU A 238 11.95 -9.45 -15.19
C LEU A 238 12.11 -10.45 -14.04
N ALA A 239 12.99 -10.12 -13.10
CA ALA A 239 13.06 -10.77 -11.80
C ALA A 239 13.03 -9.71 -10.70
N VAL A 240 12.14 -9.90 -9.73
CA VAL A 240 11.98 -9.04 -8.55
C VAL A 240 12.05 -9.90 -7.30
N GLU A 241 12.84 -9.47 -6.33
CA GLU A 241 12.92 -10.07 -5.00
C GLU A 241 12.57 -9.02 -3.96
N ILE A 242 11.62 -9.36 -3.09
CA ILE A 242 11.09 -8.46 -2.06
C ILE A 242 11.21 -9.16 -0.71
N GLY A 243 11.71 -8.45 0.29
CA GLY A 243 11.79 -8.90 1.68
C GLY A 243 11.19 -7.86 2.63
N LEU A 244 10.57 -8.32 3.72
CA LEU A 244 10.02 -7.44 4.76
C LEU A 244 11.09 -6.77 5.65
N GLY A 245 12.37 -7.14 5.46
CA GLY A 245 13.46 -6.60 6.28
C GLY A 245 13.41 -7.12 7.73
N PRO A 246 14.08 -6.42 8.67
CA PRO A 246 14.12 -6.81 10.07
C PRO A 246 12.73 -6.73 10.74
N ALA A 247 12.41 -7.71 11.58
CA ALA A 247 11.12 -7.76 12.29
C ALA A 247 10.88 -6.55 13.21
N ALA A 248 11.95 -5.90 13.70
CA ALA A 248 11.87 -4.69 14.53
C ALA A 248 11.16 -3.52 13.83
N HIS A 249 11.30 -3.43 12.51
CA HIS A 249 10.69 -2.40 11.66
C HIS A 249 9.37 -2.85 11.03
N THR A 250 8.90 -4.05 11.39
CA THR A 250 7.66 -4.60 10.85
C THR A 250 6.51 -4.38 11.83
N THR A 251 5.40 -3.87 11.32
CA THR A 251 4.16 -3.70 12.08
C THR A 251 3.12 -4.72 11.62
N LEU A 252 2.46 -5.38 12.58
CA LEU A 252 1.34 -6.27 12.29
C LEU A 252 0.00 -5.53 12.43
N ALA A 253 -0.75 -5.48 11.34
CA ALA A 253 -2.11 -5.00 11.30
C ALA A 253 -3.10 -6.15 11.16
N ARG A 254 -4.24 -6.05 11.85
CA ARG A 254 -5.41 -6.87 11.56
C ARG A 254 -6.40 -6.04 10.75
N TYR A 255 -6.76 -6.55 9.59
CA TYR A 255 -7.85 -6.04 8.76
C TYR A 255 -9.01 -7.00 8.86
N ASP A 256 -10.21 -6.49 9.14
CA ASP A 256 -11.43 -7.25 8.94
C ASP A 256 -12.02 -6.81 7.59
N ASP A 257 -12.37 -7.77 6.73
CA ASP A 257 -13.17 -7.44 5.56
C ASP A 257 -14.60 -7.04 5.97
N PRO A 258 -15.41 -6.44 5.08
CA PRO A 258 -16.76 -6.02 5.45
C PRO A 258 -17.67 -7.17 5.91
N GLU A 259 -17.29 -8.42 5.63
CA GLU A 259 -17.98 -9.64 6.06
C GLU A 259 -17.42 -10.20 7.39
N GLY A 260 -16.53 -9.44 8.05
CA GLY A 260 -15.93 -9.75 9.35
C GLY A 260 -14.81 -10.79 9.28
N GLN A 261 -14.30 -11.13 8.10
CA GLN A 261 -13.20 -12.09 7.98
C GLN A 261 -11.85 -11.41 8.19
N PRO A 262 -11.02 -11.90 9.12
CA PRO A 262 -9.75 -11.29 9.41
C PRO A 262 -8.70 -11.62 8.35
N SER A 263 -7.81 -10.66 8.12
CA SER A 263 -6.53 -10.78 7.44
C SER A 263 -5.46 -10.11 8.29
N TRP A 264 -4.30 -10.73 8.39
CA TRP A 264 -3.16 -10.21 9.12
C TRP A 264 -2.12 -9.74 8.13
N CYS A 265 -1.74 -8.47 8.20
CA CYS A 265 -0.80 -7.83 7.31
C CYS A 265 0.43 -7.39 8.07
N ARG A 266 1.58 -7.82 7.60
CA ARG A 266 2.87 -7.26 8.02
C ARG A 266 3.23 -6.17 7.04
N ASN A 267 3.40 -4.97 7.55
CA ASN A 267 3.80 -3.78 6.81
C ASN A 267 5.19 -3.31 7.32
N THR A 268 6.04 -2.86 6.41
CA THR A 268 7.36 -2.29 6.71
C THR A 268 7.64 -1.12 5.77
N THR A 269 8.38 -0.12 6.26
CA THR A 269 8.98 0.96 5.47
C THR A 269 10.45 0.70 5.15
N HIS A 270 11.02 -0.38 5.70
CA HIS A 270 12.43 -0.77 5.61
C HIS A 270 12.60 -2.14 4.92
N GLY A 271 11.77 -2.37 3.92
CA GLY A 271 11.80 -3.58 3.10
C GLY A 271 12.99 -3.58 2.14
N LEU A 272 13.41 -4.79 1.77
CA LEU A 272 14.37 -5.00 0.70
C LEU A 272 13.65 -5.14 -0.63
N LEU A 273 14.14 -4.46 -1.66
CA LEU A 273 13.76 -4.69 -3.05
C LEU A 273 15.01 -4.87 -3.90
N SER A 274 14.99 -5.88 -4.77
CA SER A 274 15.97 -6.04 -5.84
C SER A 274 15.25 -6.32 -7.15
N VAL A 275 15.59 -5.55 -8.19
CA VAL A 275 15.00 -5.64 -9.52
C VAL A 275 16.09 -5.92 -10.54
N ARG A 276 15.85 -6.91 -11.40
CA ARG A 276 16.57 -7.11 -12.66
C ARG A 276 15.56 -7.05 -13.79
N LEU A 277 15.75 -6.12 -14.70
CA LEU A 277 14.92 -5.95 -15.88
C LEU A 277 15.78 -6.07 -17.14
N ALA A 278 15.49 -7.05 -17.99
CA ALA A 278 16.07 -7.16 -19.31
C ALA A 278 15.01 -6.94 -20.40
N ASP A 279 15.34 -6.07 -21.36
CA ASP A 279 14.54 -5.76 -22.55
C ASP A 279 15.48 -5.82 -23.77
N GLY A 280 15.35 -6.89 -24.57
CA GLY A 280 16.31 -7.23 -25.61
C GLY A 280 17.73 -7.40 -25.08
N ALA A 281 18.67 -6.58 -25.58
CA ALA A 281 20.07 -6.59 -25.13
C ALA A 281 20.32 -5.71 -23.89
N ARG A 282 19.38 -4.86 -23.49
CA ARG A 282 19.53 -3.94 -22.35
C ARG A 282 19.20 -4.66 -21.05
N VAL A 283 20.11 -4.64 -20.08
CA VAL A 283 19.90 -5.21 -18.75
C VAL A 283 20.12 -4.13 -17.69
N ARG A 284 19.09 -3.86 -16.90
CA ARG A 284 19.12 -2.90 -15.79
C ARG A 284 18.94 -3.62 -14.46
N ARG A 285 19.61 -3.12 -13.43
CA ARG A 285 19.56 -3.65 -12.07
C ARG A 285 19.46 -2.51 -11.08
N TRP A 286 18.60 -2.67 -10.08
CA TRP A 286 18.43 -1.71 -9.01
C TRP A 286 18.10 -2.44 -7.72
N ARG A 287 18.55 -1.90 -6.60
CA ARG A 287 18.35 -2.47 -5.26
C ARG A 287 18.19 -1.34 -4.26
N THR A 288 17.30 -1.53 -3.30
CA THR A 288 17.10 -0.61 -2.18
C THR A 288 16.67 -1.37 -0.92
N GLU A 289 16.98 -0.82 0.25
CA GLU A 289 16.56 -1.29 1.58
C GLU A 289 15.51 -0.37 2.21
N ARG A 290 14.91 0.50 1.40
CA ARG A 290 13.86 1.45 1.76
C ARG A 290 12.57 1.17 1.00
N ALA A 291 12.31 -0.10 0.69
CA ALA A 291 11.08 -0.49 0.03
C ALA A 291 9.93 -0.53 1.06
N LEU A 292 8.81 0.04 0.68
CA LEU A 292 7.55 -0.14 1.37
C LEU A 292 7.04 -1.53 0.98
N ALA A 293 6.74 -2.38 1.95
CA ALA A 293 6.32 -3.74 1.66
C ALA A 293 5.26 -4.25 2.64
N GLU A 294 4.23 -4.85 2.06
CA GLU A 294 3.17 -5.55 2.74
C GLU A 294 3.13 -7.03 2.35
N LEU A 295 2.88 -7.87 3.34
CA LEU A 295 2.53 -9.26 3.11
C LEU A 295 1.44 -9.68 4.08
N ALA A 296 0.32 -10.13 3.52
CA ALA A 296 -0.85 -10.45 4.31
C ALA A 296 -1.52 -11.76 3.92
N GLY A 297 -2.26 -12.33 4.86
CA GLY A 297 -3.08 -13.52 4.66
C GLY A 297 -4.01 -13.80 5.82
N ARG A 298 -4.73 -14.92 5.73
CA ARG A 298 -5.72 -15.35 6.74
C ARG A 298 -5.14 -16.16 7.91
N VAL A 299 -3.83 -16.16 8.09
CA VAL A 299 -3.18 -16.80 9.23
C VAL A 299 -2.38 -15.73 9.95
N ARG A 300 -2.58 -15.61 11.25
CA ARG A 300 -1.81 -14.69 12.08
C ARG A 300 -0.34 -15.15 12.11
N PRO A 301 0.61 -14.28 11.73
CA PRO A 301 2.03 -14.59 11.92
C PRO A 301 2.41 -14.43 13.39
N ASP A 302 3.31 -15.30 13.86
CA ASP A 302 3.86 -15.23 15.21
C ASP A 302 4.95 -14.14 15.32
N GLY A 303 5.18 -13.61 16.52
CA GLY A 303 6.38 -12.81 16.84
C GLY A 303 6.45 -11.38 16.30
N VAL A 304 5.36 -10.82 15.78
CA VAL A 304 5.31 -9.41 15.29
C VAL A 304 4.38 -8.56 16.15
N VAL A 305 4.86 -7.38 16.54
CA VAL A 305 4.11 -6.43 17.36
C VAL A 305 2.92 -5.88 16.58
N GLN A 306 1.73 -6.00 17.18
CA GLN A 306 0.48 -5.58 16.56
C GLN A 306 0.21 -4.10 16.81
N ILE A 307 -0.42 -3.43 15.85
CA ILE A 307 -1.17 -2.19 16.13
C ILE A 307 -2.20 -2.54 17.22
N PRO A 308 -2.38 -1.70 18.26
CA PRO A 308 -3.37 -1.93 19.29
C PRO A 308 -4.71 -2.37 18.69
N PRO A 309 -5.33 -3.45 19.20
CA PRO A 309 -6.65 -3.83 18.75
C PRO A 309 -7.66 -2.70 19.03
N ARG A 310 -8.78 -2.71 18.28
CA ARG A 310 -9.95 -1.88 18.58
C ARG A 310 -10.41 -2.06 20.02
#